data_AF-A0A917I423-F1
#
_entry.id   AF-A0A917I423-F1
#
_cell.length_a   1.000
_cell.length_b   1.000
_cell.length_c   1.000
_cell.angle_alpha   90.00
_cell.angle_beta   90.00
_cell.angle_gamma   90.00
#
_symmetry.space_group_name_H-M   'P 1'
#
loop_
_entity.id
_entity.type
_entity.pdbx_description
1 polymer ?
#
loop_
_entity_poly.entity_id
_entity_poly.type
_entity_poly.pdbx_seq_one_letter_code
_entity_poly.pdbx_strand_id
1 'polypeptide(L)'
;MSPYGWLTGLNGSQTVRGRSVDVNASFVDIVENTIGDGGSLVALMLDAEARNGPLALFADIIGEKITLDRSGLKTRSVAPGISGSVGAAVDMQFQMAIVEAGAAYEIGRIGFAAFDVLAGARYWHQKLDVGFDIAGTVDLGGLTISRGSAIARSGSVDWLDAFAGVRARVDLAPNHHLELRGDIGAGGSKLTWQALAAYAYDFKTANGVTYSAVLGYKALYVDYSQGVGPSRYAFDMLQHGPVLGLSVRF
;
A
#
# COMPACT_ATOMS: atom_id res chain seq x y z
N MET A 1 -16.85 -0.08 -12.50
CA MET A 1 -16.31 -0.69 -11.26
C MET A 1 -15.27 -1.70 -11.67
N SER A 2 -14.13 -1.71 -11.00
CA SER A 2 -12.99 -2.52 -11.39
C SER A 2 -12.28 -3.10 -10.15
N PRO A 3 -12.58 -4.34 -9.72
CA PRO A 3 -11.67 -5.04 -8.82
C PRO A 3 -10.32 -5.27 -9.52
N TYR A 4 -9.23 -5.07 -8.79
CA TYR A 4 -7.89 -5.27 -9.31
C TYR A 4 -6.94 -5.83 -8.23
N GLY A 5 -5.77 -6.26 -8.66
CA GLY A 5 -4.63 -6.57 -7.82
C GLY A 5 -3.44 -5.74 -8.27
N TRP A 6 -2.77 -5.11 -7.30
CA TRP A 6 -1.54 -4.36 -7.50
C TRP A 6 -0.42 -5.12 -6.81
N LEU A 7 0.54 -5.58 -7.60
CA LEU A 7 1.66 -6.37 -7.09
C LEU A 7 2.77 -5.42 -6.63
N THR A 8 2.53 -4.81 -5.48
CA THR A 8 3.29 -3.68 -4.95
C THR A 8 4.68 -4.09 -4.47
N GLY A 9 5.71 -3.44 -5.01
CA GLY A 9 7.04 -3.34 -4.41
C GLY A 9 7.18 -2.02 -3.64
N LEU A 10 8.06 -2.02 -2.65
CA LEU A 10 8.32 -0.92 -1.73
C LEU A 10 9.77 -0.46 -1.86
N ASN A 11 9.98 0.84 -2.04
CA ASN A 11 11.29 1.45 -2.08
C ASN A 11 11.29 2.80 -1.33
N GLY A 12 12.12 2.94 -0.29
CA GLY A 12 12.21 4.16 0.48
C GLY A 12 12.70 3.93 1.90
N SER A 13 12.23 4.74 2.85
CA SER A 13 12.59 4.64 4.26
C SER A 13 11.36 4.77 5.18
N GLN A 14 11.36 3.96 6.23
CA GLN A 14 10.37 4.00 7.30
C GLN A 14 11.06 4.45 8.58
N THR A 15 10.55 5.49 9.23
CA THR A 15 10.99 5.92 10.56
C THR A 15 9.91 5.67 11.59
N VAL A 16 10.22 4.90 12.63
CA VAL A 16 9.31 4.65 13.76
C VAL A 16 10.04 4.98 15.06
N ARG A 17 9.48 5.89 15.86
CA ARG A 17 10.05 6.36 17.13
C ARG A 17 11.50 6.84 17.00
N GLY A 18 11.78 7.58 15.92
CA GLY A 18 13.10 8.14 15.63
C GLY A 18 14.14 7.14 15.11
N ARG A 19 13.78 5.87 14.89
CA ARG A 19 14.65 4.87 14.24
C ARG A 19 14.21 4.69 12.80
N SER A 20 15.13 4.96 11.88
CA SER A 20 14.91 4.83 10.44
C SER A 20 15.44 3.49 9.95
N VAL A 21 14.69 2.85 9.07
CA VAL A 21 15.06 1.62 8.36
C VAL A 21 14.80 1.85 6.88
N ASP A 22 15.80 1.57 6.06
CA ASP A 22 15.65 1.57 4.60
C ASP A 22 14.87 0.32 4.18
N VAL A 23 13.86 0.52 3.35
CA VAL A 23 12.99 -0.52 2.82
C VAL A 23 13.22 -0.61 1.33
N ASN A 24 13.68 -1.78 0.88
CA ASN A 24 13.75 -2.12 -0.53
C ASN A 24 13.30 -3.57 -0.67
N ALA A 25 12.05 -3.76 -1.06
CA ALA A 25 11.43 -5.06 -1.17
C ALA A 25 10.59 -5.11 -2.45
N SER A 26 10.89 -6.05 -3.34
CA SER A 26 10.01 -6.35 -4.45
C SER A 26 8.75 -7.07 -3.96
N PHE A 27 7.70 -7.11 -4.79
CA PHE A 27 6.50 -7.89 -4.47
C PHE A 27 6.83 -9.36 -4.17
N VAL A 28 7.77 -9.96 -4.92
CA VAL A 28 8.20 -11.35 -4.71
C VAL A 28 8.84 -11.51 -3.33
N ASP A 29 9.72 -10.57 -2.93
CA ASP A 29 10.34 -10.59 -1.61
C ASP A 29 9.30 -10.46 -0.49
N ILE A 30 8.27 -9.63 -0.69
CA ILE A 30 7.18 -9.45 0.29
C ILE A 30 6.40 -10.75 0.44
N VAL A 31 6.05 -11.41 -0.67
CA VAL A 31 5.31 -12.68 -0.64
C VAL A 31 6.14 -13.81 -0.04
N GLU A 32 7.42 -13.93 -0.41
CA GLU A 32 8.30 -14.99 0.09
C GLU A 32 8.55 -14.84 1.59
N ASN A 33 8.89 -13.64 2.05
CA ASN A 33 9.14 -13.38 3.48
C ASN A 33 7.87 -13.39 4.33
N THR A 34 6.68 -13.32 3.71
CA THR A 34 5.41 -13.41 4.43
C THR A 34 4.87 -14.83 4.42
N ILE A 35 4.53 -15.35 3.24
CA ILE A 35 3.88 -16.66 3.09
C ILE A 35 4.89 -17.80 3.26
N GLY A 36 6.11 -17.63 2.76
CA GLY A 36 7.17 -18.64 2.89
C GLY A 36 7.60 -18.87 4.33
N ASP A 37 7.54 -17.83 5.18
CA ASP A 37 7.82 -17.88 6.61
C ASP A 37 6.60 -18.29 7.47
N GLY A 38 5.48 -18.68 6.85
CA GLY A 38 4.27 -19.16 7.54
C GLY A 38 3.27 -18.07 7.95
N GLY A 39 3.45 -16.83 7.49
CA GLY A 39 2.51 -15.72 7.66
C GLY A 39 1.38 -15.69 6.63
N SER A 40 0.61 -14.61 6.62
CA SER A 40 -0.50 -14.39 5.69
C SER A 40 -0.53 -12.97 5.12
N LEU A 41 -0.95 -12.86 3.86
CA LEU A 41 -1.15 -11.60 3.14
C LEU A 41 -2.59 -11.56 2.62
N VAL A 42 -3.31 -10.48 2.94
CA VAL A 42 -4.65 -10.21 2.44
C VAL A 42 -4.65 -8.83 1.80
N ALA A 43 -5.12 -8.73 0.57
CA ALA A 43 -5.28 -7.47 -0.13
C ALA A 43 -6.70 -7.36 -0.71
N LEU A 44 -7.28 -6.16 -0.61
CA LEU A 44 -8.54 -5.78 -1.23
C LEU A 44 -8.29 -4.50 -2.02
N MET A 45 -8.56 -4.52 -3.33
CA MET A 45 -8.42 -3.32 -4.16
C MET A 45 -9.61 -3.16 -5.10
N LEU A 46 -10.20 -1.97 -5.09
CA LEU A 46 -11.44 -1.69 -5.79
C LEU A 46 -11.48 -0.25 -6.28
N ASP A 47 -11.63 -0.10 -7.59
CA ASP A 47 -11.89 1.18 -8.24
C ASP A 47 -13.36 1.28 -8.68
N ALA A 48 -13.94 2.47 -8.54
CA ALA A 48 -15.26 2.79 -9.04
C ALA A 48 -15.31 4.19 -9.64
N GLU A 49 -15.79 4.30 -10.88
CA GLU A 49 -16.07 5.57 -11.56
C GLU A 49 -17.53 5.61 -12.00
N ALA A 50 -18.16 6.77 -11.81
CA ALA A 50 -19.46 7.13 -12.38
C ALA A 50 -19.29 8.38 -13.24
N ARG A 51 -19.72 8.32 -14.50
CA ARG A 51 -19.54 9.40 -15.47
C ARG A 51 -20.88 9.89 -16.03
N ASN A 52 -21.05 11.20 -16.08
CA ASN A 52 -22.18 11.86 -16.71
C ASN A 52 -21.68 13.03 -17.58
N GLY A 53 -21.61 12.80 -18.89
CA GLY A 53 -21.03 13.75 -19.84
C GLY A 53 -19.56 14.04 -19.50
N PRO A 54 -19.13 15.32 -19.41
CA PRO A 54 -17.74 15.67 -19.13
C PRO A 54 -17.34 15.43 -17.68
N LEU A 55 -18.30 15.32 -16.75
CA LEU A 55 -18.03 15.13 -15.33
C LEU A 55 -17.96 13.63 -14.99
N ALA A 56 -16.94 13.23 -14.23
CA ALA A 56 -16.84 11.92 -13.62
C ALA A 56 -16.54 12.05 -12.13
N LEU A 57 -17.14 11.18 -11.32
CA LEU A 57 -16.81 10.99 -9.91
C LEU A 57 -16.12 9.64 -9.78
N PHE A 58 -15.04 9.58 -9.01
CA PHE A 58 -14.30 8.34 -8.82
C PHE A 58 -13.94 8.11 -7.35
N ALA A 59 -13.77 6.84 -7.01
CA ALA A 59 -13.23 6.39 -5.74
C ALA A 59 -12.37 5.14 -5.94
N ASP A 60 -11.23 5.09 -5.27
CA ASP A 60 -10.30 3.97 -5.28
C ASP A 60 -9.99 3.57 -3.83
N ILE A 61 -10.08 2.28 -3.53
CA ILE A 61 -9.85 1.74 -2.19
C ILE A 61 -8.78 0.66 -2.32
N ILE A 62 -7.71 0.80 -1.54
CA ILE A 62 -6.65 -0.20 -1.39
C ILE A 62 -6.55 -0.53 0.10
N GLY A 63 -6.73 -1.80 0.45
CA GLY A 63 -6.51 -2.32 1.79
C GLY A 63 -5.54 -3.48 1.74
N GLU A 64 -4.51 -3.44 2.59
CA GLU A 64 -3.49 -4.47 2.68
C GLU A 64 -3.30 -4.84 4.16
N LYS A 65 -3.27 -6.14 4.43
CA LYS A 65 -2.94 -6.69 5.74
C LYS A 65 -1.87 -7.77 5.58
N ILE A 66 -0.77 -7.58 6.28
CA ILE A 66 0.35 -8.52 6.36
C ILE A 66 0.44 -9.00 7.81
N THR A 67 0.42 -10.31 8.00
CA THR A 67 0.61 -10.97 9.30
C THR A 67 1.82 -11.89 9.20
N LEU A 68 2.79 -11.72 10.08
CA LEU A 68 3.99 -12.54 10.20
C LEU A 68 3.95 -13.25 11.55
N ASP A 69 3.82 -14.58 11.51
CA ASP A 69 3.77 -15.44 12.69
C ASP A 69 5.10 -16.19 12.81
N ARG A 70 6.14 -15.59 13.41
CA ARG A 70 7.45 -16.27 13.54
C ARG A 70 7.51 -17.11 14.81
N SER A 71 7.05 -18.35 14.69
CA SER A 71 7.36 -19.43 15.64
C SER A 71 8.76 -20.01 15.37
N GLY A 72 9.81 -19.31 15.82
CA GLY A 72 11.14 -19.93 16.00
C GLY A 72 12.30 -19.26 15.28
N LEU A 73 12.89 -18.25 15.92
CA LEU A 73 14.31 -17.96 15.70
C LEU A 73 15.14 -19.13 16.27
N LYS A 74 15.76 -19.94 15.39
CA LYS A 74 16.93 -20.74 15.79
C LYS A 74 18.08 -19.76 16.09
N THR A 75 18.36 -19.56 17.36
CA THR A 75 19.47 -18.77 17.89
C THR A 75 20.78 -19.25 17.26
N ARG A 76 21.51 -18.39 16.54
CA ARG A 76 22.92 -18.64 16.22
C ARG A 76 23.74 -18.23 17.46
N SER A 77 24.47 -19.21 17.98
CA SER A 77 25.31 -19.23 19.19
C SER A 77 25.70 -17.87 19.79
N VAL A 78 25.28 -17.67 21.03
CA VAL A 78 25.92 -16.74 21.98
C VAL A 78 27.32 -17.28 22.30
N ALA A 79 28.29 -16.38 22.47
CA ALA A 79 29.68 -16.66 22.81
C ALA A 79 29.87 -17.77 23.86
N PRO A 80 31.00 -18.53 23.82
CA PRO A 80 31.23 -19.65 24.73
C PRO A 80 31.19 -19.18 26.19
N GLY A 81 30.20 -19.66 26.95
CA GLY A 81 30.02 -19.35 28.37
C GLY A 81 28.57 -19.13 28.84
N ILE A 82 27.60 -18.96 27.93
CA ILE A 82 26.18 -18.79 28.28
C ILE A 82 25.39 -20.03 27.86
N SER A 83 25.04 -20.88 28.83
CA SER A 83 24.10 -22.00 28.64
C SER A 83 22.66 -21.48 28.72
N GLY A 84 22.13 -20.96 27.61
CA GLY A 84 20.73 -20.57 27.50
C GLY A 84 20.33 -20.26 26.07
N SER A 85 19.48 -21.08 25.46
CA SER A 85 18.83 -20.77 24.19
C SER A 85 17.60 -19.88 24.46
N VAL A 86 17.71 -18.58 24.20
CA VAL A 86 16.54 -17.70 24.17
C VAL A 86 15.91 -17.82 22.79
N GLY A 87 14.78 -18.53 22.71
CA GLY A 87 13.85 -18.44 21.58
C GLY A 87 12.88 -17.31 21.84
N ALA A 88 12.96 -16.24 21.05
CA ALA A 88 11.92 -15.21 21.04
C ALA A 88 11.02 -15.47 19.83
N ALA A 89 9.73 -15.66 20.07
CA ALA A 89 8.72 -15.59 19.01
C ALA A 89 8.32 -14.12 18.86
N VAL A 90 8.29 -13.63 17.62
CA VAL A 90 7.93 -12.26 17.30
C VAL A 90 6.78 -12.32 16.30
N ASP A 91 5.61 -11.87 16.75
CA ASP A 91 4.42 -11.76 15.90
C ASP A 91 4.31 -10.31 15.44
N MET A 92 4.16 -10.09 14.13
CA MET A 92 4.04 -8.75 13.56
C MET A 92 2.83 -8.68 12.65
N GLN A 93 1.93 -7.73 12.92
CA GLN A 93 0.80 -7.42 12.06
C GLN A 93 0.91 -5.99 11.57
N PHE A 94 0.98 -5.84 10.25
CA PHE A 94 0.96 -4.55 9.57
C PHE A 94 -0.33 -4.43 8.76
N GLN A 95 -1.02 -3.30 8.91
CA GLN A 95 -2.21 -2.98 8.15
C GLN A 95 -2.04 -1.61 7.50
N MET A 96 -2.44 -1.51 6.24
CA MET A 96 -2.45 -0.27 5.49
C MET A 96 -3.77 -0.15 4.73
N ALA A 97 -4.36 1.04 4.74
CA ALA A 97 -5.50 1.37 3.91
C ALA A 97 -5.28 2.74 3.26
N ILE A 98 -5.57 2.81 1.97
CA ILE A 98 -5.54 4.02 1.16
C ILE A 98 -6.93 4.16 0.56
N VAL A 99 -7.57 5.29 0.80
CA VAL A 99 -8.88 5.62 0.24
C VAL A 99 -8.76 6.91 -0.52
N GLU A 100 -9.02 6.86 -1.82
CA GLU A 100 -9.00 7.99 -2.71
C GLU A 100 -10.42 8.29 -3.19
N ALA A 101 -10.80 9.56 -3.23
CA ALA A 101 -12.06 9.99 -3.83
C ALA A 101 -11.90 11.36 -4.47
N GLY A 102 -12.55 11.57 -5.62
CA GLY A 102 -12.43 12.82 -6.35
C GLY A 102 -13.39 12.96 -7.52
N ALA A 103 -13.19 14.04 -8.25
CA ALA A 103 -13.90 14.34 -9.48
C ALA A 103 -12.90 14.61 -10.62
N ALA A 104 -13.31 14.24 -11.83
CA ALA A 104 -12.60 14.52 -13.06
C ALA A 104 -13.53 15.27 -14.03
N TYR A 105 -12.98 16.22 -14.78
CA TYR A 105 -13.70 16.99 -15.77
C TYR A 105 -12.96 16.92 -17.12
N GLU A 106 -13.63 16.40 -18.14
CA GLU A 106 -13.11 16.34 -19.51
C GLU A 106 -12.99 17.76 -20.07
N ILE A 107 -11.75 18.21 -20.30
CA ILE A 107 -11.45 19.55 -20.83
C ILE A 107 -11.42 19.58 -22.36
N GLY A 108 -11.33 18.42 -23.00
CA GLY A 108 -11.38 18.33 -24.46
C GLY A 108 -11.02 16.95 -24.98
N ARG A 109 -11.35 16.75 -26.25
CA ARG A 109 -11.05 15.55 -27.02
C ARG A 109 -10.36 15.93 -28.32
N ILE A 110 -9.24 15.28 -28.61
CA ILE A 110 -8.48 15.46 -29.85
C ILE A 110 -8.38 14.11 -30.53
N GLY A 111 -9.20 13.90 -31.56
CA GLY A 111 -9.29 12.63 -32.27
C GLY A 111 -9.68 11.48 -31.33
N PHE A 112 -8.74 10.58 -31.10
CA PHE A 112 -8.90 9.37 -30.29
C PHE A 112 -8.51 9.54 -28.81
N ALA A 113 -8.07 10.75 -28.39
CA ALA A 113 -7.65 11.01 -27.02
C ALA A 113 -8.58 12.05 -26.36
N ALA A 114 -9.10 11.72 -25.17
CA ALA A 114 -9.79 12.64 -24.27
C ALA A 114 -8.89 13.00 -23.09
N PHE A 115 -8.93 14.26 -22.67
CA PHE A 115 -8.14 14.79 -21.58
C PHE A 115 -9.06 15.28 -20.46
N ASP A 116 -8.81 14.80 -19.25
CA ASP A 116 -9.51 15.19 -18.05
C ASP A 116 -8.53 15.94 -17.12
N VAL A 117 -9.01 16.97 -16.44
CA VAL A 117 -8.39 17.47 -15.20
C VAL A 117 -9.11 16.85 -14.02
N LEU A 118 -8.40 16.55 -12.94
CA LEU A 118 -9.00 15.92 -11.76
C LEU A 118 -8.48 16.50 -10.47
N ALA A 119 -9.30 16.41 -9.43
CA ALA A 119 -8.94 16.79 -8.07
C ALA A 119 -9.72 15.96 -7.06
N GLY A 120 -9.15 15.78 -5.87
CA GLY A 120 -9.75 14.95 -4.85
C GLY A 120 -8.94 14.93 -3.56
N ALA A 121 -9.23 13.93 -2.74
CA ALA A 121 -8.53 13.67 -1.49
C ALA A 121 -8.12 12.20 -1.38
N ARG A 122 -6.97 11.96 -0.76
CA ARG A 122 -6.38 10.65 -0.50
C ARG A 122 -6.14 10.50 1.00
N TYR A 123 -6.93 9.64 1.63
CA TYR A 123 -6.80 9.26 3.02
C TYR A 123 -5.88 8.05 3.17
N TRP A 124 -5.00 8.12 4.16
CA TRP A 124 -4.05 7.07 4.49
C TRP A 124 -4.29 6.62 5.93
N HIS A 125 -4.23 5.32 6.15
CA HIS A 125 -4.26 4.73 7.47
C HIS A 125 -3.22 3.60 7.54
N GLN A 126 -2.38 3.64 8.56
CA GLN A 126 -1.37 2.63 8.81
C GLN A 126 -1.41 2.21 10.27
N LYS A 127 -1.33 0.90 10.51
CA LYS A 127 -1.32 0.32 11.84
C LYS A 127 -0.25 -0.77 11.93
N LEU A 128 0.55 -0.73 12.98
CA LEU A 128 1.55 -1.73 13.29
C LEU A 128 1.30 -2.27 14.71
N ASP A 129 1.05 -3.56 14.80
CA ASP A 129 0.94 -4.30 16.05
C ASP A 129 2.11 -5.31 16.13
N VAL A 130 2.91 -5.23 17.20
CA VAL A 130 4.02 -6.17 17.45
C VAL A 130 3.81 -6.89 18.78
N GLY A 131 3.75 -8.22 18.72
CA GLY A 131 3.71 -9.13 19.86
C GLY A 131 5.05 -9.81 20.09
N PHE A 132 5.42 -10.00 21.35
CA PHE A 132 6.63 -10.73 21.74
C PHE A 132 6.24 -11.83 22.72
N ASP A 133 6.66 -13.06 22.45
CA ASP A 133 6.63 -14.13 23.44
C ASP A 133 8.05 -14.52 23.82
N ILE A 134 8.39 -14.31 25.09
CA ILE A 134 9.72 -14.62 25.65
C ILE A 134 9.53 -15.77 26.63
N ALA A 135 9.96 -16.95 26.22
CA ALA A 135 10.09 -18.10 27.11
C ALA A 135 11.43 -18.02 27.89
N GLY A 136 11.51 -17.12 28.88
CA GLY A 136 12.68 -17.06 29.77
C GLY A 136 12.80 -15.79 30.61
N THR A 137 13.48 -15.91 31.76
CA THR A 137 13.91 -14.77 32.58
C THR A 137 15.26 -14.29 32.06
N VAL A 138 15.32 -13.09 31.49
CA VAL A 138 16.58 -12.44 31.11
C VAL A 138 16.84 -11.31 32.09
N ASP A 139 17.94 -11.39 32.83
CA ASP A 139 18.47 -10.29 33.64
C ASP A 139 19.34 -9.41 32.75
N LEU A 140 18.81 -8.24 32.36
CA LEU A 140 19.53 -7.21 31.62
C LEU A 140 19.92 -6.11 32.62
N GLY A 141 20.97 -6.35 33.41
CA GLY A 141 21.67 -5.32 34.18
C GLY A 141 20.73 -4.36 34.93
N GLY A 142 19.80 -4.90 35.73
CA GLY A 142 18.90 -4.12 36.58
C GLY A 142 17.42 -4.13 36.20
N LEU A 143 17.01 -4.87 35.17
CA LEU A 143 15.60 -5.21 34.93
C LEU A 143 15.37 -6.71 35.12
N THR A 144 14.69 -7.08 36.20
CA THR A 144 14.17 -8.44 36.41
C THR A 144 12.82 -8.59 35.71
N ILE A 145 12.78 -9.28 34.57
CA ILE A 145 11.52 -9.60 33.87
C ILE A 145 11.09 -11.03 34.25
N SER A 146 10.03 -11.14 35.06
CA SER A 146 9.45 -12.41 35.52
C SER A 146 8.15 -12.72 34.78
N ARG A 147 8.11 -13.92 34.16
CA ARG A 147 6.93 -14.69 33.71
C ARG A 147 5.97 -14.04 32.70
N GLY A 148 6.07 -14.52 31.45
CA GLY A 148 4.93 -14.86 30.58
C GLY A 148 4.20 -13.69 29.92
N SER A 149 4.38 -13.56 28.60
CA SER A 149 3.81 -12.53 27.72
C SER A 149 4.50 -11.16 27.81
N ALA A 150 5.24 -10.81 26.74
CA ALA A 150 5.88 -9.51 26.61
C ALA A 150 4.94 -8.51 25.91
N ILE A 151 5.10 -7.25 26.31
CA ILE A 151 4.30 -6.06 25.99
C ILE A 151 4.00 -5.97 24.49
N ALA A 152 2.73 -6.15 24.10
CA ALA A 152 2.25 -5.80 22.77
C ALA A 152 2.47 -4.29 22.53
N ARG A 153 3.21 -3.92 21.49
CA ARG A 153 3.41 -2.53 21.09
C ARG A 153 2.58 -2.26 19.85
N SER A 154 1.49 -1.49 20.00
CA SER A 154 0.61 -1.05 18.92
C SER A 154 0.78 0.44 18.63
N GLY A 155 0.59 0.84 17.37
CA GLY A 155 0.52 2.23 16.95
C GLY A 155 -0.23 2.37 15.63
N SER A 156 -1.03 3.44 15.52
CA SER A 156 -1.71 3.81 14.27
C SER A 156 -1.37 5.24 13.89
N VAL A 157 -1.27 5.49 12.60
CA VAL A 157 -1.07 6.81 12.01
C VAL A 157 -2.03 6.96 10.85
N ASP A 158 -2.68 8.11 10.77
CA ASP A 158 -3.56 8.47 9.68
C ASP A 158 -3.28 9.90 9.22
N TRP A 159 -3.51 10.15 7.93
CA TRP A 159 -3.41 11.48 7.37
C TRP A 159 -4.27 11.60 6.12
N LEU A 160 -4.54 12.84 5.73
CA LEU A 160 -5.35 13.18 4.56
C LEU A 160 -4.59 14.15 3.67
N ASP A 161 -4.45 13.81 2.39
CA ASP A 161 -3.86 14.66 1.38
C ASP A 161 -4.92 15.13 0.39
N ALA A 162 -4.87 16.39 0.00
CA ALA A 162 -5.58 16.87 -1.18
C ALA A 162 -4.67 16.69 -2.40
N PHE A 163 -5.23 16.34 -3.55
CA PHE A 163 -4.47 16.20 -4.80
C PHE A 163 -5.18 16.84 -5.98
N ALA A 164 -4.39 17.18 -6.99
CA ALA A 164 -4.86 17.57 -8.32
C ALA A 164 -3.99 16.91 -9.39
N GLY A 165 -4.56 16.69 -10.56
CA GLY A 165 -3.88 15.95 -11.61
C GLY A 165 -4.57 16.02 -12.95
N VAL A 166 -4.09 15.17 -13.85
CA VAL A 166 -4.58 15.02 -15.21
C VAL A 166 -4.74 13.55 -15.56
N ARG A 167 -5.65 13.28 -16.49
CA ARG A 167 -5.85 11.95 -17.05
C ARG A 167 -6.06 12.05 -18.56
N ALA A 168 -5.35 11.22 -19.32
CA ALA A 168 -5.59 11.00 -20.73
C ALA A 168 -6.24 9.63 -20.92
N ARG A 169 -7.34 9.60 -21.67
CA ARG A 169 -8.05 8.37 -22.08
C ARG A 169 -7.96 8.26 -23.59
N VAL A 170 -7.36 7.19 -24.08
CA VAL A 170 -6.94 7.03 -25.47
C VAL A 170 -7.56 5.76 -26.04
N ASP A 171 -8.42 5.93 -27.04
CA ASP A 171 -9.04 4.83 -27.77
C ASP A 171 -8.11 4.38 -28.89
N LEU A 172 -7.26 3.37 -28.63
CA LEU A 172 -6.21 2.92 -29.54
C LEU A 172 -6.78 2.25 -30.80
N ALA A 173 -7.83 1.44 -30.60
CA ALA A 173 -8.55 0.70 -31.62
C ALA A 173 -9.91 0.27 -31.03
N PRO A 174 -10.85 -0.27 -31.82
CA PRO A 174 -12.09 -0.83 -31.27
C PRO A 174 -11.77 -1.85 -30.17
N ASN A 175 -12.37 -1.69 -28.99
CA ASN A 175 -12.16 -2.53 -27.79
C ASN A 175 -10.78 -2.38 -27.11
N HIS A 176 -9.92 -1.47 -27.55
CA HIS A 176 -8.59 -1.25 -27.00
C HIS A 176 -8.48 0.16 -26.44
N HIS A 177 -8.35 0.25 -25.12
CA HIS A 177 -8.32 1.53 -24.39
C HIS A 177 -7.03 1.65 -23.60
N LEU A 178 -6.45 2.85 -23.57
CA LEU A 178 -5.29 3.19 -22.76
C LEU A 178 -5.65 4.39 -21.87
N GLU A 179 -5.37 4.28 -20.60
CA GLU A 179 -5.47 5.34 -19.62
C GLU A 179 -4.08 5.70 -19.09
N LEU A 180 -3.78 6.99 -19.10
CA LEU A 180 -2.62 7.56 -18.43
C LEU A 180 -3.13 8.57 -17.41
N ARG A 181 -2.79 8.38 -16.14
CA ARG A 181 -3.18 9.27 -15.05
C ARG A 181 -1.97 9.69 -14.25
N GLY A 182 -1.90 10.97 -13.91
CA GLY A 182 -0.87 11.51 -13.03
C GLY A 182 -1.46 12.57 -12.10
N ASP A 183 -1.10 12.52 -10.82
CA ASP A 183 -1.52 13.51 -9.83
C ASP A 183 -0.42 13.83 -8.82
N ILE A 184 -0.53 15.02 -8.23
CA ILE A 184 0.34 15.53 -7.17
C ILE A 184 -0.54 16.10 -6.06
N GLY A 185 -0.13 15.90 -4.82
CA GLY A 185 -0.88 16.29 -3.65
C GLY A 185 -0.02 16.57 -2.44
N ALA A 186 -0.65 17.12 -1.41
CA ALA A 186 -0.06 17.40 -0.10
C ALA A 186 -1.19 17.70 0.90
N GLY A 187 -0.82 17.91 2.17
CA GLY A 187 -1.72 18.39 3.21
C GLY A 187 -1.37 17.76 4.55
N GLY A 188 -1.57 16.45 4.65
CA GLY A 188 -1.08 15.65 5.76
C GLY A 188 0.38 15.26 5.54
N SER A 189 0.71 14.82 4.33
CA SER A 189 2.07 14.61 3.86
C SER A 189 2.69 15.91 3.33
N LYS A 190 4.03 15.94 3.27
CA LYS A 190 4.76 17.04 2.61
C LYS A 190 4.55 17.01 1.11
N LEU A 191 4.50 15.80 0.55
CA LEU A 191 4.29 15.55 -0.86
C LEU A 191 3.75 14.13 -1.05
N THR A 192 2.76 13.99 -1.91
CA THR A 192 2.38 12.72 -2.51
C THR A 192 2.25 12.89 -4.02
N TRP A 193 2.63 11.88 -4.79
CA TRP A 193 2.38 11.86 -6.23
C TRP A 193 2.02 10.46 -6.68
N GLN A 194 1.23 10.37 -7.74
CA GLN A 194 0.80 9.11 -8.32
C GLN A 194 0.94 9.16 -9.84
N ALA A 195 1.34 8.04 -10.42
CA ALA A 195 1.31 7.79 -11.85
C ALA A 195 0.70 6.40 -12.11
N LEU A 196 -0.20 6.33 -13.08
CA LEU A 196 -0.85 5.10 -13.53
C LEU A 196 -0.84 5.08 -15.06
N ALA A 197 -0.40 3.95 -15.62
CA ALA A 197 -0.63 3.61 -17.02
C ALA A 197 -1.40 2.29 -17.06
N ALA A 198 -2.60 2.29 -17.62
CA ALA A 198 -3.48 1.12 -17.66
C ALA A 198 -4.03 0.91 -19.06
N TYR A 199 -3.85 -0.30 -19.58
CA TYR A 199 -4.45 -0.76 -20.81
C TYR A 199 -5.64 -1.67 -20.49
N ALA A 200 -6.77 -1.42 -21.14
CA ALA A 200 -7.98 -2.19 -21.01
C ALA A 200 -8.39 -2.78 -22.36
N TYR A 201 -8.72 -4.07 -22.36
CA TYR A 201 -9.25 -4.78 -23.53
C TYR A 201 -10.68 -5.26 -23.27
N ASP A 202 -11.63 -4.73 -24.02
CA ASP A 202 -13.05 -5.08 -23.94
C ASP A 202 -13.27 -6.42 -24.65
N PHE A 203 -13.35 -7.52 -23.88
CA PHE A 203 -13.44 -8.86 -24.43
C PHE A 203 -14.87 -9.36 -24.60
N LYS A 204 -15.84 -8.72 -23.93
CA LYS A 204 -17.25 -9.12 -24.00
C LYS A 204 -18.17 -7.95 -23.71
N THR A 205 -19.17 -7.74 -24.56
CA THR A 205 -20.33 -6.89 -24.28
C THR A 205 -21.59 -7.74 -24.33
N ALA A 206 -22.35 -7.77 -23.24
CA ALA A 206 -23.59 -8.52 -23.14
C ALA A 206 -24.62 -7.72 -22.34
N ASN A 207 -25.84 -7.62 -22.85
CA ASN A 207 -26.95 -6.92 -22.18
C ASN A 207 -26.63 -5.47 -21.75
N GLY A 208 -25.87 -4.74 -22.58
CA GLY A 208 -25.43 -3.38 -22.28
C GLY A 208 -24.23 -3.27 -21.35
N VAL A 209 -23.80 -4.37 -20.73
CA VAL A 209 -22.63 -4.41 -19.84
C VAL A 209 -21.39 -4.82 -20.63
N THR A 210 -20.32 -4.04 -20.50
CA THR A 210 -19.01 -4.33 -21.09
C THR A 210 -18.04 -4.82 -20.02
N TYR A 211 -17.39 -5.94 -20.31
CA TYR A 211 -16.36 -6.56 -19.49
C TYR A 211 -15.01 -6.37 -20.15
N SER A 212 -14.06 -5.84 -19.37
CA SER A 212 -12.71 -5.53 -19.85
C SER A 212 -11.66 -6.17 -18.96
N ALA A 213 -10.60 -6.70 -19.57
CA ALA A 213 -9.41 -7.11 -18.85
C ALA A 213 -8.45 -5.91 -18.77
N VAL A 214 -7.92 -5.62 -17.59
CA VAL A 214 -7.03 -4.48 -17.34
C VAL A 214 -5.64 -4.98 -16.98
N LEU A 215 -4.64 -4.43 -17.64
CA LEU A 215 -3.22 -4.58 -17.31
C LEU A 215 -2.61 -3.18 -17.22
N GLY A 216 -1.88 -2.90 -16.16
CA GLY A 216 -1.26 -1.59 -15.98
C GLY A 216 -0.03 -1.62 -15.11
N TYR A 217 0.46 -0.43 -14.80
CA TYR A 217 1.53 -0.18 -13.86
C TYR A 217 1.18 1.07 -13.06
N LYS A 218 1.19 0.94 -11.73
CA LYS A 218 0.90 2.03 -10.79
C LYS A 218 2.14 2.32 -9.96
N ALA A 219 2.43 3.59 -9.77
CA ALA A 219 3.45 4.11 -8.86
C ALA A 219 2.81 5.20 -7.99
N LEU A 220 2.99 5.10 -6.68
CA LEU A 220 2.46 6.01 -5.68
C LEU A 220 3.56 6.31 -4.67
N TYR A 221 3.92 7.58 -4.57
CA TYR A 221 4.91 8.06 -3.62
C TYR A 221 4.26 8.92 -2.54
N VAL A 222 4.81 8.87 -1.35
CA VAL A 222 4.45 9.75 -0.23
C VAL A 222 5.68 10.08 0.61
N ASP A 223 5.84 11.34 0.97
CA ASP A 223 6.74 11.84 2.03
C ASP A 223 5.89 12.38 3.16
N TYR A 224 5.63 11.53 4.15
CA TYR A 224 4.95 11.89 5.38
C TYR A 224 5.93 11.92 6.56
N SER A 225 5.80 12.90 7.46
CA SER A 225 6.53 12.88 8.72
C SER A 225 5.80 13.63 9.82
N GLN A 226 5.79 13.08 11.03
CA GLN A 226 5.16 13.64 12.21
C GLN A 226 6.04 13.44 13.45
N GLY A 227 6.06 14.41 14.36
CA GLY A 227 6.81 14.31 15.63
C GLY A 227 8.32 14.54 15.50
N VAL A 228 9.02 14.52 16.63
CA VAL A 228 10.46 14.81 16.74
C VAL A 228 11.17 13.84 17.68
N GLY A 229 12.45 13.54 17.41
CA GLY A 229 13.26 12.67 18.26
C GLY A 229 12.61 11.29 18.50
N PRO A 230 12.43 10.84 19.76
CA PRO A 230 11.85 9.54 20.08
C PRO A 230 10.38 9.32 19.67
N SER A 231 9.63 10.38 19.35
CA SER A 231 8.25 10.28 18.84
C SER A 231 8.15 10.45 17.33
N ARG A 232 9.28 10.64 16.63
CA ARG A 232 9.29 10.84 15.17
C ARG A 232 8.77 9.60 14.45
N TYR A 233 7.76 9.83 13.62
CA TYR A 233 7.26 8.92 12.61
C TYR A 233 7.54 9.53 11.23
N ALA A 234 8.04 8.75 10.29
CA ALA A 234 8.14 9.17 8.90
C ALA A 234 7.89 7.99 7.97
N PHE A 235 7.21 8.27 6.87
CA PHE A 235 6.91 7.33 5.81
C PHE A 235 7.26 8.00 4.49
N ASP A 236 8.47 7.74 4.02
CA ASP A 236 9.00 8.21 2.74
C ASP A 236 9.11 6.97 1.85
N MET A 237 8.06 6.72 1.06
CA MET A 237 7.91 5.43 0.40
C MET A 237 7.37 5.59 -1.02
N LEU A 238 8.09 5.02 -1.97
CA LEU A 238 7.59 4.71 -3.31
C LEU A 238 7.03 3.29 -3.32
N GLN A 239 5.74 3.20 -3.60
CA GLN A 239 5.02 1.96 -3.83
C GLN A 239 4.79 1.83 -5.33
N HIS A 240 5.25 0.76 -5.95
CA HIS A 240 5.11 0.62 -7.40
C HIS A 240 5.00 -0.83 -7.85
N GLY A 241 4.32 -1.07 -8.96
CA GLY A 241 4.15 -2.43 -9.46
C GLY A 241 3.09 -2.58 -10.55
N PRO A 242 3.03 -3.77 -11.17
CA PRO A 242 2.01 -4.08 -12.16
C PRO A 242 0.63 -4.19 -11.52
N VAL A 243 -0.38 -3.77 -12.27
CA VAL A 243 -1.80 -3.82 -11.91
C VAL A 243 -2.49 -4.78 -12.87
N LEU A 244 -3.32 -5.67 -12.34
CA LEU A 244 -4.15 -6.60 -13.10
C LEU A 244 -5.57 -6.52 -12.58
N GLY A 245 -6.56 -6.38 -13.45
CA GLY A 245 -7.93 -6.21 -13.01
C GLY A 245 -8.97 -6.63 -14.02
N LEU A 246 -10.21 -6.66 -13.55
CA LEU A 246 -11.40 -6.81 -14.38
C LEU A 246 -12.23 -5.56 -14.22
N SER A 247 -12.55 -4.90 -15.33
CA SER A 247 -13.44 -3.74 -15.32
C SER A 247 -14.82 -4.14 -15.82
N VAL A 248 -15.85 -3.64 -15.14
CA VAL A 248 -17.25 -3.76 -15.53
C VAL A 248 -17.80 -2.35 -15.74
N ARG A 249 -18.23 -2.08 -16.97
CA ARG A 249 -18.81 -0.81 -17.42
C ARG A 249 -20.26 -1.03 -17.82
N PHE A 250 -21.14 -0.15 -17.33
CA PHE A 250 -22.59 -0.18 -17.54
C PHE A 250 -23.03 0.96 -18.45
#